data_AF-R8B2L0-F1
#
_entry.id   AF-R8B2L0-F1
#
_cell.length_a   1.000
_cell.length_b   1.000
_cell.length_c   1.000
_cell.angle_alpha   90.00
_cell.angle_beta   90.00
_cell.angle_gamma   90.00
#
_symmetry.space_group_name_H-M   'P 1'
#
loop_
_entity.id
_entity.type
_entity.pdbx_description
1 polymer ?
#
loop_
_entity_poly.entity_id
_entity_poly.type
_entity_poly.pdbx_seq_one_letter_code
_entity_poly.pdbx_strand_id
1 'polypeptide(L)'
;MTSLPWIDPDQLWFPPAEEALDEPDGLLALGGDLSTDRLTLAYRNGIFPWYSDDQPILWWSPNPRCVLFPDEIHVSRSLRRTLNRQHFSITADQDFTNVIRLCAETREREGTWITEDMARSYTQLHKLGVAHSIEAWNAAGELVGGMYGLAMGQCFFGESMFSLETNASKVLMVHLANQLSEWGYEIMDCQVENDHLLKMGARSIPRDEFLSILRASVDRSPTQSSWQIQWQWPGPEV
;
A
#
# COMPACT_ATOMS: atom_id res chain seq x y z
N MET A 1 5.02 -28.75 15.63
CA MET A 1 3.83 -27.88 15.56
C MET A 1 4.25 -26.58 16.21
N THR A 2 4.68 -25.60 15.42
CA THR A 2 4.91 -24.26 15.93
C THR A 2 3.52 -23.68 16.22
N SER A 3 3.19 -23.44 17.48
CA SER A 3 1.93 -22.79 17.84
C SER A 3 2.07 -21.31 17.48
N LEU A 4 1.17 -20.80 16.64
CA LEU A 4 1.13 -19.37 16.35
C LEU A 4 0.80 -18.59 17.62
N PRO A 5 1.52 -17.49 17.93
CA PRO A 5 1.23 -16.66 19.08
C PRO A 5 -0.14 -15.98 18.92
N TRP A 6 -0.90 -15.98 20.01
CA TRP A 6 -2.12 -15.19 20.15
C TRP A 6 -1.79 -13.90 20.89
N ILE A 7 -2.01 -12.77 20.23
CA ILE A 7 -1.71 -11.44 20.78
C ILE A 7 -2.87 -11.00 21.66
N ASP A 8 -2.54 -10.57 22.88
CA ASP A 8 -3.49 -9.95 23.80
C ASP A 8 -3.77 -8.50 23.36
N PRO A 9 -5.04 -8.07 23.20
CA PRO A 9 -5.38 -6.68 22.90
C PRO A 9 -4.76 -5.66 23.85
N ASP A 10 -4.55 -6.01 25.13
CA ASP A 10 -3.99 -5.10 26.14
C ASP A 10 -2.45 -5.01 26.09
N GLN A 11 -1.78 -5.79 25.22
CA GLN A 11 -0.33 -5.80 25.07
C GLN A 11 0.12 -5.40 23.67
N LEU A 12 1.03 -4.42 23.58
CA LEU A 12 1.56 -3.92 22.32
C LEU A 12 2.92 -4.55 21.99
N TRP A 13 2.91 -5.67 21.25
CA TRP A 13 4.11 -6.34 20.73
C TRP A 13 3.77 -7.23 19.51
N PHE A 14 4.79 -7.64 18.77
CA PHE A 14 4.73 -8.68 17.73
C PHE A 14 5.93 -9.63 17.85
N PRO A 15 5.79 -10.93 17.50
CA PRO A 15 6.95 -11.79 17.28
C PRO A 15 7.78 -11.27 16.09
N PRO A 16 9.08 -11.61 16.00
CA PRO A 16 9.91 -11.26 14.84
C PRO A 16 9.29 -11.77 13.53
N ALA A 17 9.27 -10.93 12.50
CA ALA A 17 8.70 -11.28 11.19
C ALA A 17 9.39 -12.50 10.54
N GLU A 18 10.66 -12.74 10.88
CA GLU A 18 11.43 -13.90 10.44
C GLU A 18 10.88 -15.25 10.94
N GLU A 19 10.04 -15.24 11.98
CA GLU A 19 9.42 -16.44 12.56
C GLU A 19 8.09 -16.81 11.89
N ALA A 20 7.62 -16.05 10.89
CA ALA A 20 6.37 -16.36 10.21
C ALA A 20 6.45 -17.70 9.46
N LEU A 21 5.33 -18.41 9.42
CA LEU A 21 5.22 -19.74 8.82
C LEU A 21 5.53 -19.73 7.33
N ASP A 22 6.07 -20.85 6.83
CA ASP A 22 6.17 -21.10 5.39
C ASP A 22 4.81 -21.54 4.78
N GLU A 23 3.95 -22.16 5.59
CA GLU A 23 2.63 -22.64 5.17
C GLU A 23 1.57 -22.47 6.29
N PRO A 24 0.52 -21.64 6.10
CA PRO A 24 0.36 -20.71 4.98
C PRO A 24 1.43 -19.61 5.01
N ASP A 25 1.97 -19.27 3.83
CA ASP A 25 3.11 -18.36 3.71
C ASP A 25 2.87 -17.03 4.42
N GLY A 26 3.78 -16.70 5.33
CA GLY A 26 3.82 -15.45 6.05
C GLY A 26 2.90 -15.36 7.25
N LEU A 27 2.07 -16.35 7.58
CA LEU A 27 1.22 -16.24 8.77
C LEU A 27 2.08 -16.21 10.04
N LEU A 28 1.93 -15.14 10.83
CA LEU A 28 2.82 -14.84 11.95
C LEU A 28 2.12 -14.87 13.31
N ALA A 29 0.93 -14.29 13.43
CA ALA A 29 0.22 -14.18 14.70
C ALA A 29 -1.30 -14.02 14.49
N LEU A 30 -2.07 -14.23 15.56
CA LEU A 30 -3.52 -14.02 15.59
C LEU A 30 -3.91 -13.07 16.73
N GLY A 31 -5.07 -12.42 16.61
CA GLY A 31 -5.67 -11.63 17.69
C GLY A 31 -5.12 -10.22 17.80
N GLY A 32 -5.14 -9.66 19.01
CA GLY A 32 -4.89 -8.25 19.26
C GLY A 32 -6.09 -7.38 18.88
N ASP A 33 -5.80 -6.18 18.37
CA ASP A 33 -6.78 -5.18 17.93
C ASP A 33 -6.29 -4.48 16.65
N LEU A 34 -7.06 -3.50 16.16
CA LEU A 34 -6.64 -2.62 15.05
C LEU A 34 -6.35 -1.20 15.55
N SER A 35 -5.84 -1.06 16.78
CA SER A 35 -5.42 0.24 17.29
C SER A 35 -4.33 0.84 16.39
N THR A 36 -4.31 2.17 16.28
CA THR A 36 -3.33 2.87 15.44
C THR A 36 -1.89 2.58 15.86
N ASP A 37 -1.65 2.41 17.16
CA ASP A 37 -0.33 2.10 17.71
C ASP A 37 0.11 0.69 17.30
N ARG A 38 -0.80 -0.29 17.33
CA ARG A 38 -0.51 -1.66 16.89
C ARG A 38 -0.31 -1.75 15.40
N LEU A 39 -1.15 -1.12 14.59
CA LEU A 39 -0.96 -1.06 13.14
C LEU A 39 0.39 -0.41 12.82
N THR A 40 0.70 0.73 13.42
CA THR A 40 1.99 1.40 13.24
C THR A 40 3.15 0.48 13.62
N LEU A 41 3.06 -0.21 14.75
CA LEU A 41 4.06 -1.19 15.15
C LEU A 41 4.20 -2.33 14.13
N ALA A 42 3.10 -2.86 13.62
CA ALA A 42 3.10 -3.95 12.65
C ALA A 42 3.86 -3.55 11.37
N TYR A 43 3.48 -2.44 10.73
CA TYR A 43 4.12 -1.97 9.49
C TYR A 43 5.60 -1.67 9.68
N ARG A 44 5.98 -1.08 10.81
CA ARG A 44 7.40 -0.83 11.16
C ARG A 44 8.23 -2.10 11.30
N ASN A 45 7.59 -3.24 11.53
CA ASN A 45 8.22 -4.55 11.60
C ASN A 45 7.94 -5.43 10.37
N GLY A 46 7.39 -4.87 9.29
CA GLY A 46 7.13 -5.61 8.05
C GLY A 46 5.95 -6.56 8.15
N ILE A 47 5.00 -6.25 9.02
CA ILE A 47 3.82 -7.05 9.34
C ILE A 47 2.57 -6.26 8.92
N PHE A 48 1.58 -6.93 8.34
CA PHE A 48 0.29 -6.32 8.00
C PHE A 48 -0.88 -7.24 8.40
N PRO A 49 -2.05 -6.66 8.75
CA PRO A 49 -3.24 -7.43 9.02
C PRO A 49 -3.92 -7.86 7.71
N TRP A 50 -4.37 -9.11 7.62
CA TRP A 50 -5.16 -9.57 6.48
C TRP A 50 -6.05 -10.75 6.88
N TYR A 51 -7.37 -10.54 6.95
CA TYR A 51 -8.32 -11.53 7.45
C TYR A 51 -9.72 -11.28 6.87
N SER A 52 -10.58 -12.28 6.95
CA SER A 52 -12.01 -12.18 6.61
C SER A 52 -12.88 -11.92 7.84
N ASP A 53 -14.10 -11.38 7.68
CA ASP A 53 -15.01 -11.05 8.80
C ASP A 53 -15.31 -12.21 9.76
N ASP A 54 -15.20 -13.45 9.31
CA ASP A 54 -15.43 -14.67 10.09
C ASP A 54 -14.17 -15.19 10.81
N GLN A 55 -13.04 -14.50 10.65
CA GLN A 55 -11.74 -14.86 11.22
C GLN A 55 -11.33 -13.89 12.33
N PRO A 56 -10.52 -14.34 13.31
CA PRO A 56 -9.78 -13.39 14.15
C PRO A 56 -8.83 -12.57 13.27
N ILE A 57 -8.35 -11.43 13.78
CA ILE A 57 -7.29 -10.66 13.11
C ILE A 57 -6.08 -11.59 12.89
N LEU A 58 -5.62 -11.68 11.65
CA LEU A 58 -4.43 -12.44 11.27
C LEU A 58 -3.35 -11.46 10.81
N TRP A 59 -2.12 -11.70 11.25
CA TRP A 59 -0.97 -10.86 10.97
C TRP A 59 0.04 -11.61 10.11
N TRP A 60 0.54 -10.96 9.06
CA TRP A 60 1.31 -11.62 7.99
C TRP A 60 2.65 -10.94 7.70
N SER A 61 3.64 -11.74 7.35
CA SER A 61 4.93 -11.33 6.78
C SER A 61 5.44 -12.39 5.78
N PRO A 62 4.93 -12.40 4.53
CA PRO A 62 5.20 -13.42 3.51
C PRO A 62 6.67 -13.46 3.06
N ASN A 63 7.07 -14.60 2.50
CA ASN A 63 8.36 -14.80 1.88
C ASN A 63 8.23 -15.60 0.57
N PRO A 64 8.37 -14.97 -0.61
CA PRO A 64 8.93 -13.64 -0.83
C PRO A 64 7.94 -12.48 -0.56
N ARG A 65 8.48 -11.26 -0.44
CA ARG A 65 7.71 -10.01 -0.32
C ARG A 65 7.68 -9.26 -1.64
N CYS A 66 6.51 -8.90 -2.13
CA CYS A 66 6.37 -8.12 -3.36
C CYS A 66 6.59 -6.63 -3.10
N VAL A 67 7.47 -6.00 -3.88
CA VAL A 67 7.87 -4.60 -3.72
C VAL A 67 7.98 -3.91 -5.08
N LEU A 68 7.85 -2.60 -5.09
CA LEU A 68 8.16 -1.73 -6.24
C LEU A 68 9.15 -0.66 -5.77
N PHE A 69 10.30 -0.60 -6.42
CA PHE A 69 11.22 0.52 -6.23
C PHE A 69 10.71 1.72 -7.04
N PRO A 70 10.51 2.91 -6.43
CA PRO A 70 9.87 4.04 -7.10
C PRO A 70 10.48 4.44 -8.45
N ASP A 71 11.80 4.29 -8.61
CA ASP A 71 12.56 4.59 -9.83
C ASP A 71 12.53 3.46 -10.88
N GLU A 72 12.06 2.27 -10.52
CA GLU A 72 11.95 1.10 -11.40
C GLU A 72 10.54 0.96 -12.05
N ILE A 73 9.65 1.93 -11.87
CA ILE A 73 8.28 1.89 -12.43
C ILE A 73 8.29 1.68 -13.95
N HIS A 74 7.65 0.61 -14.40
CA HIS A 74 7.58 0.28 -15.82
C HIS A 74 6.40 0.95 -16.51
N VAL A 75 6.70 1.80 -17.51
CA VAL A 75 5.69 2.44 -18.36
C VAL A 75 5.66 1.78 -19.74
N SER A 76 4.68 0.90 -19.95
CA SER A 76 4.47 0.27 -21.26
C SER A 76 4.14 1.27 -22.36
N ARG A 77 4.40 0.91 -23.63
CA ARG A 77 4.10 1.77 -24.79
C ARG A 77 2.63 2.18 -24.88
N SER A 78 1.70 1.30 -24.50
CA SER A 78 0.26 1.61 -24.50
C SER A 78 -0.11 2.55 -23.36
N LEU A 79 0.44 2.35 -22.16
CA LEU A 79 0.24 3.24 -21.02
C LEU A 79 0.77 4.65 -21.31
N ARG A 80 1.92 4.74 -21.98
CA ARG A 80 2.49 6.03 -22.43
C ARG A 80 1.52 6.83 -23.29
N ARG A 81 0.79 6.18 -24.21
CA ARG A 81 -0.23 6.84 -25.02
C ARG A 81 -1.38 7.37 -24.17
N THR A 82 -1.73 6.68 -23.09
CA THR A 82 -2.73 7.15 -22.13
C THR A 82 -2.22 8.36 -21.34
N LEU A 83 -0.98 8.30 -20.82
CA LEU A 83 -0.35 9.41 -20.09
C LEU A 83 -0.24 10.69 -20.96
N ASN A 84 0.14 10.55 -22.23
CA ASN A 84 0.21 11.66 -23.18
C ASN A 84 -1.14 12.37 -23.42
N ARG A 85 -2.28 11.72 -23.13
CA ARG A 85 -3.60 12.36 -23.24
C ARG A 85 -3.94 13.24 -22.05
N GLN A 86 -3.21 13.11 -20.94
CA GLN A 86 -3.44 13.87 -19.70
C GLN A 86 -4.92 13.87 -19.28
N HIS A 87 -5.56 12.70 -19.38
CA HIS A 87 -7.00 12.56 -19.12
C HIS A 87 -7.35 12.58 -17.62
N PHE A 88 -6.41 12.16 -16.77
CA PHE A 88 -6.59 12.04 -15.34
C PHE A 88 -5.82 13.14 -14.61
N SER A 89 -6.47 13.77 -13.64
CA SER A 89 -5.81 14.59 -12.61
C SER A 89 -5.53 13.73 -11.39
N ILE A 90 -4.30 13.77 -10.88
CA ILE A 90 -3.90 12.97 -9.72
C ILE A 90 -3.75 13.88 -8.50
N THR A 91 -4.39 13.52 -7.39
CA THR A 91 -4.30 14.24 -6.12
C THR A 91 -3.95 13.28 -4.98
N ALA A 92 -3.68 13.84 -3.80
CA ALA A 92 -3.53 13.08 -2.57
C ALA A 92 -4.38 13.70 -1.46
N ASP A 93 -4.84 12.84 -0.54
CA ASP A 93 -5.55 13.20 0.69
C ASP A 93 -6.79 14.09 0.50
N GLN A 94 -7.42 14.05 -0.67
CA GLN A 94 -8.64 14.83 -0.94
C GLN A 94 -9.91 14.06 -0.60
N ASP A 95 -9.91 12.73 -0.71
CA ASP A 95 -11.12 11.93 -0.53
C ASP A 95 -10.83 10.51 0.02
N PHE A 96 -10.06 10.45 1.11
CA PHE A 96 -9.63 9.19 1.73
C PHE A 96 -10.80 8.24 2.02
N THR A 97 -11.90 8.76 2.56
CA THR A 97 -13.08 7.96 2.93
C THR A 97 -13.76 7.32 1.72
N ASN A 98 -13.89 8.01 0.58
CA ASN A 98 -14.42 7.35 -0.61
C ASN A 98 -13.42 6.38 -1.24
N VAL A 99 -12.12 6.68 -1.18
CA VAL A 99 -11.08 5.78 -1.71
C VAL A 99 -11.12 4.43 -0.98
N ILE A 100 -11.13 4.42 0.35
CA ILE A 100 -11.17 3.17 1.12
C ILE A 100 -12.48 2.40 0.89
N ARG A 101 -13.62 3.11 0.81
CA ARG A 101 -14.92 2.52 0.48
C ARG A 101 -14.94 1.86 -0.89
N LEU A 102 -14.45 2.55 -1.93
CA LEU A 102 -14.39 2.02 -3.29
C LEU A 102 -13.40 0.85 -3.41
N CYS A 103 -12.31 0.85 -2.64
CA CYS A 103 -11.42 -0.31 -2.53
C CYS A 103 -12.14 -1.54 -1.95
N ALA A 104 -13.00 -1.35 -0.94
CA ALA A 104 -13.78 -2.42 -0.35
C ALA A 104 -14.84 -2.96 -1.32
N GLU A 105 -15.62 -2.07 -1.95
CA GLU A 105 -16.70 -2.42 -2.89
C GLU A 105 -16.18 -3.14 -4.13
N THR A 106 -15.06 -2.70 -4.71
CA THR A 106 -14.52 -3.32 -5.92
C THR A 106 -13.96 -4.72 -5.67
N ARG A 107 -13.55 -5.03 -4.43
CA ARG A 107 -13.07 -6.36 -4.02
C ARG A 107 -14.15 -7.27 -3.45
N GLU A 108 -15.37 -6.78 -3.22
CA GLU A 108 -16.46 -7.58 -2.64
C GLU A 108 -16.74 -8.87 -3.45
N ARG A 109 -16.54 -8.83 -4.77
CA ARG A 109 -16.69 -10.00 -5.66
C ARG A 109 -15.65 -11.10 -5.43
N GLU A 110 -14.52 -10.78 -4.81
CA GLU A 110 -13.39 -11.68 -4.55
C GLU A 110 -13.23 -12.02 -3.06
N GLY A 111 -14.09 -11.46 -2.19
CA GLY A 111 -13.93 -11.47 -0.74
C GLY A 111 -13.11 -10.26 -0.29
N THR A 112 -13.76 -9.23 0.25
CA THR A 112 -13.06 -8.05 0.77
C THR A 112 -12.56 -8.33 2.19
N TRP A 113 -11.27 -8.09 2.41
CA TRP A 113 -10.65 -8.04 3.74
C TRP A 113 -10.76 -6.66 4.38
N ILE A 114 -11.27 -5.67 3.65
CA ILE A 114 -11.50 -4.31 4.14
C ILE A 114 -12.84 -4.31 4.87
N THR A 115 -12.80 -4.78 6.11
CA THR A 115 -13.93 -4.77 7.05
C THR A 115 -14.24 -3.33 7.50
N GLU A 116 -15.39 -3.12 8.14
CA GLU A 116 -15.73 -1.81 8.72
C GLU A 116 -14.71 -1.37 9.80
N ASP A 117 -14.16 -2.31 10.57
CA ASP A 117 -13.16 -2.01 11.60
C ASP A 117 -11.81 -1.63 10.98
N MET A 118 -11.42 -2.27 9.87
CA MET A 118 -10.27 -1.86 9.05
C MET A 118 -10.51 -0.44 8.51
N ALA A 119 -11.64 -0.18 7.86
CA ALA A 119 -11.95 1.13 7.31
C ALA A 119 -11.87 2.24 8.36
N ARG A 120 -12.39 1.99 9.57
CA ARG A 120 -12.31 2.91 10.71
C ARG A 120 -10.87 3.16 11.16
N SER A 121 -10.08 2.10 11.29
CA SER A 121 -8.70 2.17 11.81
C SER A 121 -7.77 2.93 10.86
N TYR A 122 -7.89 2.66 9.55
CA TYR A 122 -7.10 3.37 8.53
C TYR A 122 -7.56 4.82 8.35
N THR A 123 -8.86 5.10 8.51
CA THR A 123 -9.36 6.48 8.56
C THR A 123 -8.77 7.23 9.77
N GLN A 124 -8.58 6.56 10.91
CA GLN A 124 -7.91 7.17 12.05
C GLN A 124 -6.42 7.39 11.79
N LEU A 125 -5.73 6.44 11.17
CA LEU A 125 -4.33 6.63 10.73
C LEU A 125 -4.19 7.78 9.74
N HIS A 126 -5.17 8.00 8.86
CA HIS A 126 -5.19 9.13 7.95
C HIS A 126 -5.27 10.46 8.68
N LYS A 127 -6.15 10.56 9.69
CA LYS A 127 -6.23 11.76 10.56
C LYS A 127 -4.94 12.03 11.34
N LEU A 128 -4.15 10.99 11.61
CA LEU A 128 -2.85 11.10 12.26
C LEU A 128 -1.71 11.42 11.28
N GLY A 129 -2.00 11.52 9.97
CA GLY A 129 -0.99 11.79 8.93
C GLY A 129 -0.08 10.60 8.64
N VAL A 130 -0.55 9.38 8.91
CA VAL A 130 0.18 8.12 8.64
C VAL A 130 -0.37 7.43 7.40
N ALA A 131 -1.69 7.39 7.22
CA ALA A 131 -2.32 6.82 6.03
C ALA A 131 -2.67 7.92 5.03
N HIS A 132 -2.44 7.64 3.76
CA HIS A 132 -2.64 8.59 2.68
C HIS A 132 -3.42 7.96 1.54
N SER A 133 -4.29 8.75 0.93
CA SER A 133 -5.00 8.37 -0.29
C SER A 133 -4.38 9.07 -1.48
N ILE A 134 -4.42 8.41 -2.63
CA ILE A 134 -4.12 8.98 -3.92
C ILE A 134 -5.37 8.80 -4.78
N GLU A 135 -5.81 9.88 -5.41
CA GLU A 135 -7.03 9.90 -6.21
C GLU A 135 -6.73 10.17 -7.68
N ALA A 136 -7.46 9.50 -8.57
CA ALA A 136 -7.48 9.79 -10.00
C ALA A 136 -8.86 10.33 -10.39
N TRP A 137 -8.90 11.58 -10.83
CA TRP A 137 -10.09 12.28 -11.27
C TRP A 137 -10.13 12.37 -12.79
N ASN A 138 -11.27 12.09 -13.42
CA ASN A 138 -11.44 12.31 -14.85
C ASN A 138 -11.69 13.79 -15.18
N ALA A 139 -11.80 14.12 -16.46
CA ALA A 139 -12.06 15.48 -16.93
C ALA A 139 -13.41 16.07 -16.47
N ALA A 140 -14.37 15.23 -16.05
CA ALA A 140 -15.64 15.66 -15.47
C ALA A 140 -15.55 15.93 -13.96
N GLY A 141 -14.40 15.68 -13.32
CA GLY A 141 -14.20 15.83 -11.89
C GLY A 141 -14.71 14.63 -11.06
N GLU A 142 -14.89 13.48 -11.69
CA GLU A 142 -15.36 12.26 -11.02
C GLU A 142 -14.18 11.40 -10.56
N LEU A 143 -14.27 10.82 -9.36
CA LEU A 143 -13.29 9.87 -8.83
C LEU A 143 -13.39 8.53 -9.57
N VAL A 144 -12.42 8.25 -10.43
CA VAL A 144 -12.43 7.08 -11.34
C VAL A 144 -11.34 6.05 -11.05
N GLY A 145 -10.46 6.34 -10.11
CA GLY A 145 -9.48 5.42 -9.60
C GLY A 145 -8.88 5.97 -8.32
N GLY A 146 -8.28 5.10 -7.53
CA GLY A 146 -7.66 5.52 -6.29
C GLY A 146 -6.93 4.38 -5.62
N MET A 147 -6.08 4.74 -4.67
CA MET A 147 -5.48 3.81 -3.75
C MET A 147 -5.25 4.47 -2.41
N TYR A 148 -5.08 3.68 -1.37
CA TYR A 148 -4.56 4.17 -0.10
C TYR A 148 -3.36 3.33 0.34
N GLY A 149 -2.54 3.94 1.19
CA GLY A 149 -1.37 3.30 1.77
C GLY A 149 -0.93 4.01 3.04
N LEU A 150 0.08 3.46 3.71
CA LEU A 150 0.72 4.09 4.86
C LEU A 150 2.10 4.60 4.48
N ALA A 151 2.50 5.74 5.04
CA ALA A 151 3.82 6.29 4.87
C ALA A 151 4.56 6.34 6.20
N MET A 152 5.71 5.68 6.25
CA MET A 152 6.57 5.68 7.44
C MET A 152 8.02 5.82 6.99
N GLY A 153 8.60 6.97 7.31
CA GLY A 153 9.93 7.34 6.85
C GLY A 153 10.01 7.35 5.32
N GLN A 154 10.97 6.61 4.76
CA GLN A 154 11.17 6.45 3.32
C GLN A 154 10.48 5.20 2.76
N CYS A 155 9.52 4.62 3.49
CA CYS A 155 8.74 3.45 3.08
C CYS A 155 7.28 3.82 2.85
N PHE A 156 6.72 3.41 1.73
CA PHE A 156 5.29 3.50 1.43
C PHE A 156 4.66 2.12 1.33
N PHE A 157 3.65 1.83 2.12
CA PHE A 157 2.96 0.53 2.15
C PHE A 157 1.63 0.68 1.41
N GLY A 158 1.57 0.18 0.17
CA GLY A 158 0.35 0.26 -0.64
C GLY A 158 -0.65 -0.79 -0.18
N GLU A 159 -1.86 -0.39 0.21
CA GLU A 159 -2.82 -1.33 0.82
C GLU A 159 -3.78 -1.92 -0.20
N SER A 160 -4.53 -1.04 -0.85
CA SER A 160 -5.50 -1.44 -1.85
C SER A 160 -5.71 -0.31 -2.84
N MET A 161 -6.18 -0.70 -4.02
CA MET A 161 -6.49 0.19 -5.11
C MET A 161 -7.76 -0.25 -5.81
N PHE A 162 -8.40 0.69 -6.50
CA PHE A 162 -9.53 0.44 -7.38
C PHE A 162 -9.38 1.23 -8.68
N SER A 163 -10.10 0.79 -9.72
CA SER A 163 -10.16 1.47 -11.01
C SER A 163 -11.57 1.30 -11.58
N LEU A 164 -12.28 2.41 -11.76
CA LEU A 164 -13.60 2.47 -12.41
C LEU A 164 -13.48 2.82 -13.88
N GLU A 165 -12.42 3.53 -14.27
CA GLU A 165 -12.08 3.80 -15.65
C GLU A 165 -10.81 3.05 -16.08
N THR A 166 -10.72 2.71 -17.37
CA THR A 166 -9.56 2.00 -17.93
C THR A 166 -8.28 2.82 -17.75
N ASN A 167 -7.26 2.18 -17.18
CA ASN A 167 -5.94 2.75 -16.91
C ASN A 167 -5.87 3.83 -15.81
N ALA A 168 -6.96 4.15 -15.11
CA ALA A 168 -6.92 5.11 -14.00
C ALA A 168 -5.91 4.68 -12.92
N SER A 169 -5.98 3.43 -12.45
CA SER A 169 -5.02 2.90 -11.45
C SER A 169 -3.57 2.86 -11.95
N LYS A 170 -3.35 2.57 -13.25
CA LYS A 170 -2.00 2.54 -13.83
C LYS A 170 -1.39 3.94 -13.93
N VAL A 171 -2.17 4.92 -14.37
CA VAL A 171 -1.73 6.32 -14.43
C VAL A 171 -1.42 6.80 -13.02
N LEU A 172 -2.31 6.50 -12.06
CA LEU A 172 -2.08 6.80 -10.65
C LEU A 172 -0.76 6.22 -10.15
N MET A 173 -0.47 4.93 -10.39
CA MET A 173 0.78 4.30 -9.96
C MET A 173 2.02 4.97 -10.55
N VAL A 174 1.96 5.39 -11.83
CA VAL A 174 3.07 6.11 -12.46
C VAL A 174 3.31 7.45 -11.77
N HIS A 175 2.26 8.22 -11.50
CA HIS A 175 2.39 9.49 -10.79
C HIS A 175 2.91 9.28 -9.36
N LEU A 176 2.39 8.29 -8.64
CA LEU A 176 2.79 8.00 -7.27
C LEU A 176 4.25 7.56 -7.19
N ALA A 177 4.68 6.59 -8.00
CA ALA A 177 6.06 6.09 -7.97
C ALA A 177 7.06 7.21 -8.29
N ASN A 178 6.78 8.04 -9.29
CA ASN A 178 7.67 9.17 -9.59
C ASN A 178 7.66 10.23 -8.48
N GLN A 179 6.49 10.52 -7.89
CA GLN A 179 6.41 11.46 -6.77
C GLN A 179 7.19 10.97 -5.55
N LEU A 180 7.06 9.69 -5.22
CA LEU A 180 7.79 9.04 -4.13
C LEU A 180 9.30 9.05 -4.39
N SER A 181 9.73 8.83 -5.64
CA SER A 181 11.12 8.97 -6.05
C SER A 181 11.66 10.39 -5.81
N GLU A 182 10.92 11.44 -6.21
CA GLU A 182 11.28 12.83 -5.93
C GLU A 182 11.32 13.16 -4.43
N TRP A 183 10.44 12.52 -3.65
CA TRP A 183 10.40 12.63 -2.19
C TRP A 183 11.48 11.79 -1.47
N GLY A 184 12.29 11.05 -2.22
CA GLY A 184 13.35 10.21 -1.67
C GLY A 184 12.84 9.02 -0.89
N TYR A 185 11.67 8.47 -1.24
CA TYR A 185 11.25 7.16 -0.75
C TYR A 185 12.09 6.08 -1.41
N GLU A 186 12.47 5.09 -0.60
CA GLU A 186 13.31 3.97 -1.03
C GLU A 186 12.46 2.86 -1.63
N ILE A 187 11.28 2.61 -1.07
CA ILE A 187 10.51 1.41 -1.38
C ILE A 187 9.00 1.61 -1.26
N MET A 188 8.27 1.02 -2.20
CA MET A 188 6.85 0.75 -2.08
C MET A 188 6.63 -0.73 -1.77
N ASP A 189 6.09 -1.05 -0.60
CA ASP A 189 5.65 -2.41 -0.25
C ASP A 189 4.31 -2.68 -0.94
N CYS A 190 4.24 -3.80 -1.65
CA CYS A 190 3.03 -4.29 -2.31
C CYS A 190 2.54 -5.62 -1.74
N GLN A 191 3.12 -6.07 -0.62
CA GLN A 191 2.83 -7.28 0.13
C GLN A 191 2.89 -8.56 -0.73
N VAL A 192 1.80 -8.88 -1.42
CA VAL A 192 1.63 -10.09 -2.22
C VAL A 192 1.57 -9.72 -3.70
N GLU A 193 2.32 -10.46 -4.50
CA GLU A 193 2.40 -10.20 -5.93
C GLU A 193 1.08 -10.40 -6.65
N ASN A 194 0.89 -9.63 -7.73
CA ASN A 194 -0.14 -9.91 -8.71
C ASN A 194 0.33 -9.47 -10.11
N ASP A 195 -0.31 -10.02 -11.14
CA ASP A 195 0.01 -9.74 -12.54
C ASP A 195 0.00 -8.25 -12.91
N HIS A 196 -0.82 -7.44 -12.23
CA HIS A 196 -0.90 -6.01 -12.48
C HIS A 196 0.37 -5.31 -11.99
N LEU A 197 0.78 -5.55 -10.75
CA LEU A 197 1.97 -4.98 -10.14
C LEU A 197 3.25 -5.39 -10.88
N LEU A 198 3.38 -6.68 -11.23
CA LEU A 198 4.56 -7.19 -11.95
C LEU A 198 4.71 -6.49 -13.32
N LYS A 199 3.61 -6.24 -14.04
CA LYS A 199 3.61 -5.48 -15.30
C LYS A 199 3.98 -4.01 -15.12
N MET A 200 3.83 -3.47 -13.91
CA MET A 200 4.19 -2.11 -13.55
C MET A 200 5.63 -2.00 -12.99
N GLY A 201 6.39 -3.10 -12.97
CA GLY A 201 7.79 -3.11 -12.51
C GLY A 201 7.99 -3.63 -11.08
N ALA A 202 6.94 -4.07 -10.40
CA ALA A 202 7.10 -4.72 -9.10
C ALA A 202 7.84 -6.06 -9.24
N ARG A 203 8.54 -6.46 -8.18
CA ARG A 203 9.24 -7.74 -8.09
C ARG A 203 9.16 -8.30 -6.67
N SER A 204 9.24 -9.62 -6.57
CA SER A 204 9.28 -10.32 -5.30
C SER A 204 10.73 -10.49 -4.84
N ILE A 205 11.03 -10.02 -3.63
CA ILE A 205 12.35 -10.15 -2.99
C ILE A 205 12.25 -11.04 -1.75
N PRO A 206 13.34 -11.69 -1.31
CA PRO A 206 13.38 -12.40 -0.04
C PRO A 206 12.94 -11.52 1.14
N ARG A 207 12.22 -12.10 2.11
CA ARG A 207 11.73 -11.38 3.29
C ARG A 207 12.86 -10.70 4.09
N ASP A 208 14.01 -11.36 4.21
CA ASP A 208 15.17 -10.80 4.91
C ASP A 208 15.76 -9.57 4.19
N GLU A 209 15.79 -9.58 2.86
CA GLU A 209 16.13 -8.41 2.04
C GLU A 209 15.15 -7.26 2.27
N PHE A 210 13.84 -7.54 2.22
CA PHE A 210 12.80 -6.54 2.53
C PHE A 210 12.96 -5.94 3.94
N LEU A 211 13.12 -6.79 4.96
CA LEU A 211 13.28 -6.34 6.35
C LEU A 211 14.56 -5.53 6.55
N SER A 212 15.63 -5.84 5.80
CA SER A 212 16.86 -5.05 5.80
C SER A 212 16.62 -3.64 5.25
N ILE A 213 15.95 -3.52 4.10
CA ILE A 213 15.58 -2.21 3.51
C ILE A 213 14.65 -1.45 4.46
N LEU A 214 13.63 -2.11 5.00
CA LEU A 214 12.69 -1.52 5.93
C LEU A 214 13.39 -0.92 7.17
N ARG A 215 14.24 -1.70 7.85
CA ARG A 215 14.99 -1.21 9.03
C ARG A 215 15.90 -0.03 8.70
N ALA A 216 16.45 0.02 7.48
CA ALA A 216 17.29 1.12 7.05
C ALA A 216 16.51 2.41 6.75
N SER A 217 15.23 2.30 6.38
CA SER A 217 14.46 3.38 5.73
C SER A 217 13.25 3.87 6.52
N VAL A 218 12.64 3.06 7.38
CA VAL A 218 11.36 3.37 8.06
C VAL A 218 11.44 4.55 9.05
N ASP A 219 12.65 4.86 9.54
CA ASP A 219 12.92 5.97 10.45
C ASP A 219 13.64 7.16 9.78
N ARG A 220 13.91 7.06 8.47
CA ARG A 220 14.52 8.15 7.71
C ARG A 220 13.45 9.10 7.21
N SER A 221 13.64 10.40 7.42
CA SER A 221 12.69 11.38 6.90
C SER A 221 12.78 11.49 5.37
N PRO A 222 11.64 11.51 4.65
CA PRO A 222 11.63 11.86 3.23
C PRO A 222 11.99 13.34 3.04
N THR A 223 12.32 13.73 1.80
CA THR A 223 12.70 15.11 1.47
C THR A 223 11.53 16.08 1.58
N GLN A 224 10.30 15.60 1.39
CA GLN A 224 9.06 16.32 1.65
C GLN A 224 8.06 15.43 2.39
N SER A 225 7.25 16.06 3.23
CA SER A 225 6.19 15.41 4.00
C SER A 225 4.80 15.96 3.69
N SER A 226 4.68 16.94 2.79
CA SER A 226 3.39 17.44 2.34
C SER A 226 2.86 16.53 1.23
N TRP A 227 1.76 15.84 1.51
CA TRP A 227 1.08 14.98 0.55
C TRP A 227 0.33 15.79 -0.51
N GLN A 228 1.10 16.45 -1.37
CA GLN A 228 0.62 17.19 -2.54
C GLN A 228 1.33 16.66 -3.77
N ILE A 229 0.60 15.96 -4.64
CA ILE A 229 1.16 15.44 -5.88
C ILE A 229 1.47 16.60 -6.82
N GLN A 230 2.75 16.81 -7.11
CA GLN A 230 3.27 17.85 -7.98
C GLN A 230 3.90 17.28 -9.25
N TRP A 231 4.34 16.02 -9.23
CA TRP A 231 4.96 15.37 -10.37
C TRP A 231 4.02 15.38 -11.59
N GLN A 232 4.58 15.80 -12.72
CA GLN A 232 3.89 15.86 -14.00
C GLN A 232 4.54 14.91 -14.99
N TRP A 233 3.71 14.21 -15.77
CA TRP A 233 4.20 13.44 -16.90
C TRP A 233 4.96 14.38 -17.87
N PRO A 234 6.22 14.08 -18.24
CA PRO A 234 7.09 14.98 -19.00
C PRO A 234 6.61 15.23 -20.45
N GLY A 235 5.51 14.62 -20.86
CA GLY A 235 4.95 14.73 -22.20
C GLY A 235 5.44 13.62 -23.13
N PRO A 236 5.11 13.69 -24.43
CA PRO A 236 5.61 12.72 -25.39
C PRO A 236 7.14 12.78 -25.43
N GLU A 237 7.80 11.62 -25.29
CA GLU A 237 9.18 11.51 -25.79
C GLU A 237 9.16 11.85 -27.29
N VAL A 238 10.07 12.76 -27.69
CA VAL A 238 10.32 13.09 -29.10
C VAL A 238 10.80 11.86 -29.85
#